data_AF-A0A934BMK9-F1
#
_entry.id   AF-A0A934BMK9-F1
#
_cell.length_a   1.000
_cell.length_b   1.000
_cell.length_c   1.000
_cell.angle_alpha   90.00
_cell.angle_beta   90.00
_cell.angle_gamma   90.00
#
_symmetry.space_group_name_H-M   'P 1'
#
loop_
_entity.id
_entity.type
_entity.pdbx_description
1 polymer ?
#
loop_
_entity_poly.entity_id
_entity_poly.type
_entity_poly.pdbx_seq_one_letter_code
_entity_poly.pdbx_strand_id
1 'polypeptide(L)' 'MLEKLGFVEVRQRGSHKQYRHSDGRCTTVPFHTGRDISPILLRQIAKDIGLTVEDFLKIK' A
#
# COMPACT_ATOMS: atom_id res chain seq x y z
N MET A 1 -8.07 1.61 -1.87
CA MET A 1 -7.22 2.77 -1.53
C MET A 1 -6.09 2.94 -2.54
N LEU A 2 -5.13 2.02 -2.65
CA LEU A 2 -4.04 2.11 -3.63
C LEU A 2 -4.53 2.16 -5.09
N GLU A 3 -5.60 1.43 -5.40
CA GLU A 3 -6.26 1.47 -6.71
C GLU A 3 -6.78 2.87 -7.09
N LYS A 4 -7.19 3.68 -6.10
CA LYS A 4 -7.61 5.08 -6.32
C LYS A 4 -6.43 5.98 -6.70
N LEU A 5 -5.21 5.56 -6.39
CA LEU A 5 -3.97 6.21 -6.82
C LEU A 5 -3.41 5.63 -8.13
N GLY A 6 -4.16 4.78 -8.84
CA GLY A 6 -3.74 4.16 -10.10
C GLY A 6 -2.83 2.94 -9.95
N PHE A 7 -2.61 2.44 -8.73
CA PHE A 7 -1.88 1.19 -8.55
C PHE A 7 -2.76 -0.01 -8.90
N VAL A 8 -2.18 -1.03 -9.52
CA VAL A 8 -2.83 -2.30 -9.82
C VAL A 8 -2.24 -3.41 -8.96
N GLU A 9 -3.09 -4.30 -8.46
CA GLU A 9 -2.63 -5.54 -7.83
C GLU A 9 -2.00 -6.44 -8.90
N VAL A 10 -0.75 -6.83 -8.73
CA VAL A 10 -0.01 -7.66 -9.70
C VAL A 10 0.24 -9.07 -9.20
N ARG A 11 0.15 -9.29 -7.88
CA ARG A 11 0.41 -10.60 -7.27
C ARG A 11 -0.17 -10.66 -5.87
N GLN A 12 -0.69 -11.83 -5.50
CA GLN A 12 -0.95 -12.20 -4.12
C GLN A 12 -0.17 -13.48 -3.75
N ARG A 13 0.44 -13.50 -2.57
CA ARG A 13 0.98 -14.72 -1.95
C ARG A 13 0.57 -14.76 -0.48
N GLY A 14 -0.32 -15.70 -0.14
CA GLY A 14 -0.92 -15.77 1.19
C GLY A 14 -1.62 -14.47 1.56
N SER A 15 -1.33 -13.96 2.76
CA SER A 15 -1.86 -12.71 3.30
C SER A 15 -1.07 -11.47 2.86
N HIS A 16 -0.41 -11.47 1.70
CA HIS A 16 0.31 -10.30 1.19
C HIS A 16 -0.04 -10.06 -0.27
N LYS A 17 -0.35 -8.80 -0.58
CA LYS A 17 -0.67 -8.30 -1.93
C LYS A 17 0.41 -7.34 -2.39
N GLN A 18 0.84 -7.49 -3.63
CA GLN A 18 1.81 -6.61 -4.28
C GLN A 18 1.09 -5.70 -5.26
N TYR A 19 1.39 -4.40 -5.17
CA TYR A 19 0.82 -3.37 -6.02
C TYR A 19 1.91 -2.70 -6.85
N ARG A 20 1.60 -2.36 -8.10
CA ARG A 20 2.48 -1.60 -9.00
C ARG A 20 1.71 -0.46 -9.66
N HIS A 21 2.38 0.66 -9.86
CA HIS A 21 1.89 1.77 -10.66
C HIS A 21 2.67 1.83 -11.98
N SER A 22 2.07 2.40 -13.03
CA SER A 22 2.68 2.50 -14.37
C SER A 22 3.95 3.36 -14.40
N ASP A 23 4.08 4.29 -13.45
CA ASP A 23 5.28 5.12 -13.25
C ASP A 23 6.45 4.41 -12.54
N GLY A 24 6.30 3.13 -12.20
CA GLY A 24 7.35 2.31 -11.60
C GLY A 24 7.30 2.19 -10.07
N ARG A 25 6.44 2.94 -9.36
CA ARG A 25 6.25 2.74 -7.92
C ARG A 25 5.65 1.36 -7.62
N CYS A 26 6.05 0.77 -6.50
CA CYS A 26 5.51 -0.52 -6.06
C CYS A 26 5.53 -0.64 -4.53
N THR A 27 4.59 -1.40 -3.97
CA THR A 27 4.55 -1.67 -2.53
C THR A 27 3.91 -3.03 -2.26
N THR A 28 4.13 -3.57 -1.05
CA THR A 28 3.51 -4.81 -0.57
C THR A 28 2.67 -4.50 0.67
N VAL A 29 1.41 -4.88 0.65
CA VAL A 29 0.45 -4.62 1.74
C VAL A 29 0.01 -5.95 2.34
N PRO A 30 0.05 -6.11 3.68
CA PRO A 30 -0.54 -7.26 4.33
C PRO A 30 -2.07 -7.20 4.17
N PHE A 31 -2.65 -8.34 3.83
CA PHE A 31 -4.07 -8.54 3.58
C PHE A 31 -4.55 -9.70 4.47
N HIS A 32 -4.83 -9.35 5.73
CA HIS A 32 -5.47 -10.25 6.71
C HIS A 32 -6.54 -9.49 7.49
N THR A 33 -7.62 -10.17 7.84
CA THR A 33 -8.69 -9.61 8.67
C THR A 33 -8.25 -9.50 10.13
N GLY A 34 -8.68 -8.44 10.82
CA GLY A 34 -8.61 -8.36 12.30
C GLY A 34 -7.28 -7.90 12.90
N ARG A 35 -6.38 -7.31 12.12
CA ARG A 35 -5.17 -6.65 12.65
C ARG A 35 -4.88 -5.37 11.89
N ASP A 36 -4.54 -4.34 12.64
CA ASP A 36 -4.08 -3.06 12.11
C ASP A 36 -2.68 -3.17 11.52
N ILE A 37 -2.40 -2.28 10.56
CA ILE A 37 -1.07 -2.08 10.01
C ILE A 37 -0.24 -1.34 11.06
N SER A 38 0.93 -1.87 11.41
CA SER A 38 1.81 -1.20 12.36
C SER A 38 2.23 0.19 11.83
N PRO A 39 2.46 1.19 12.70
CA PRO A 39 2.86 2.53 12.26
C PRO A 39 4.15 2.55 11.42
N ILE A 40 5.04 1.58 11.64
CA ILE A 40 6.28 1.42 10.87
C ILE A 40 5.95 0.97 9.44
N LEU A 41 5.08 -0.03 9.30
CA LEU A 41 4.69 -0.54 8.00
C LEU A 41 3.85 0.48 7.22
N LEU A 42 2.99 1.24 7.90
CA LEU A 42 2.25 2.34 7.30
C LEU A 42 3.19 3.39 6.70
N ARG A 43 4.23 3.78 7.45
CA ARG A 43 5.28 4.70 6.98
C ARG A 43 6.01 4.14 5.77
N GLN A 44 6.34 2.85 5.77
CA GLN A 44 7.01 2.21 4.65
C GLN A 44 6.14 2.21 3.40
N ILE A 45 4.87 1.83 3.52
CA ILE A 45 3.92 1.82 2.39
C ILE A 45 3.74 3.24 1.84
N ALA A 46 3.58 4.25 2.70
CA ALA A 46 3.46 5.64 2.28
C ALA A 46 4.72 6.08 1.49
N LYS A 47 5.92 5.77 2.01
CA LYS A 47 7.19 6.07 1.34
C LYS A 47 7.31 5.37 -0.02
N ASP A 48 7.00 4.09 -0.09
CA ASP A 48 7.06 3.28 -1.31
C ASP A 48 6.20 3.86 -2.45
N ILE A 49 5.06 4.44 -2.08
CA ILE A 49 4.15 5.08 -3.04
C ILE A 49 4.36 6.59 -3.17
N GLY A 50 5.41 7.15 -2.57
CA GLY A 50 5.79 8.56 -2.72
C GLY A 50 4.84 9.54 -2.01
N LEU A 51 4.22 9.14 -0.90
CA LEU A 51 3.36 10.00 -0.08
C LEU A 51 3.91 10.17 1.34
N THR A 52 3.49 11.25 1.99
CA THR A 52 3.59 11.37 3.45
C THR A 52 2.57 10.44 4.13
N VAL A 53 2.76 10.14 5.41
CA VAL A 53 1.76 9.37 6.17
C VAL A 53 0.45 10.15 6.27
N GLU A 54 0.53 11.47 6.45
CA GLU A 54 -0.64 12.33 6.54
C GLU A 54 -1.46 12.28 5.25
N ASP A 55 -0.82 12.35 4.08
CA ASP A 55 -1.51 12.27 2.80
C ASP A 55 -2.04 10.87 2.52
N PHE A 56 -1.29 9.84 2.90
CA PHE A 56 -1.73 8.45 2.83
C PHE A 56 -3.05 8.24 3.60
N LEU A 57 -3.14 8.75 4.83
CA LEU A 57 -4.32 8.61 5.69
C LEU A 57 -5.54 9.40 5.21
N LYS A 58 -5.36 10.39 4.34
CA LYS A 58 -6.47 11.17 3.74
C LYS A 58 -7.13 10.46 2.56
N ILE A 59 -6.52 9.40 2.02
CA ILE A 59 -7.08 8.67 0.90
C ILE A 59 -8.24 7.81 1.41
N LYS A 60 -9.46 8.32 1.21
CA LYS A 60 -10.69 7.55 1.37
C LYS A 60 -10.90 6.64 0.18
#